data_AF-A0A085NDB5-F1
#
_entry.id   AF-A0A085NDB5-F1
#
_cell.length_a   1.000
_cell.length_b   1.000
_cell.length_c   1.000
_cell.angle_alpha   90.00
_cell.angle_beta   90.00
_cell.angle_gamma   90.00
#
_symmetry.space_group_name_H-M   'P 1'
#
loop_
_entity.id
_entity.type
_entity.pdbx_description
1 polymer ?
#
loop_
_entity_poly.entity_id
_entity_poly.type
_entity_poly.pdbx_seq_one_letter_code
_entity_poly.pdbx_strand_id
1 'polypeptide(L)'
;MEPQFYLDPDQPNTLLPVFTAAQFFKYLGVEFNPFGRRSDQLAGARALLDRAGKAELKPQQKMELIRTYLLPRFLYTLTVGNPLCQTASAIDKMVRQAAKQILHLPVSTLSNDFIYLPKKKGGFGFISLQETADRSTIRLLLNMSTSSDEAARCVSELWFNQVRRSRLMRCQGVLTFDHAGIHAAKSAREARFLATYQGAGDKEFCDWRSNGWICGDGMTGHNFIAAVKVRTSLVPTRLQTLRGRAEPGDQKVLCRKCGAVSGAPESLIHISQNCAFTGGLIVRRHNDILQKLMQSAEASGFHLVHEPVIRLGEETFKPDLLLTTGESCSVLDVAVPWETTDSLNRRHMEKCRKYERLREAACKLTRAKTFGTGAVVVGAWGGWCSRNDETLKKMDWSISEKYKTILCTMALERTVQLVNWFMRSTTALALRADRRGRHAQQANRT
;
A
#
# COMPACT_ATOMS: atom_id res chain seq x y z
N MET A 1 37.41 9.29 -53.45
CA MET A 1 37.14 8.03 -52.74
C MET A 1 36.87 8.38 -51.28
N GLU A 2 35.79 7.89 -50.70
CA GLU A 2 35.61 7.96 -49.24
C GLU A 2 36.67 7.08 -48.56
N PRO A 3 37.33 7.55 -47.48
CA PRO A 3 38.33 6.75 -46.78
C PRO A 3 37.71 5.50 -46.18
N GLN A 4 38.25 4.33 -46.50
CA GLN A 4 37.82 3.04 -45.97
C GLN A 4 38.77 2.59 -44.86
N PHE A 5 38.22 2.32 -43.67
CA PHE A 5 38.98 1.82 -42.53
C PHE A 5 38.64 0.36 -42.29
N TYR A 6 39.64 -0.49 -42.08
CA TYR A 6 39.47 -1.93 -41.84
C TYR A 6 39.85 -2.27 -40.39
N LEU A 7 39.14 -3.22 -39.76
CA LEU A 7 39.39 -3.63 -38.37
C LEU A 7 40.78 -4.28 -38.21
N ASP A 8 41.17 -5.09 -39.18
CA ASP A 8 42.48 -5.71 -39.29
C ASP A 8 43.14 -5.19 -40.58
N PRO A 9 44.26 -4.46 -40.50
CA PRO A 9 44.97 -3.98 -41.69
C PRO A 9 45.52 -5.12 -42.56
N ASP A 10 45.74 -6.30 -41.98
CA ASP A 10 46.29 -7.47 -42.68
C ASP A 10 45.17 -8.38 -43.26
N GLN A 11 43.92 -8.18 -42.83
CA GLN A 11 42.73 -8.90 -43.32
C GLN A 11 41.55 -7.95 -43.59
N PRO A 12 41.40 -7.42 -44.82
CA PRO A 12 40.38 -6.42 -45.17
C PRO A 12 38.97 -7.00 -45.32
N ASN A 13 38.57 -7.94 -44.46
CA ASN A 13 37.26 -8.60 -44.52
C ASN A 13 36.18 -7.80 -43.77
N THR A 14 36.56 -6.92 -42.85
CA THR A 14 35.61 -6.13 -42.03
C THR A 14 35.89 -4.63 -42.17
N LEU A 15 35.07 -3.97 -42.97
CA LEU A 15 35.02 -2.51 -43.06
C LEU A 15 34.42 -1.92 -41.77
N LEU A 16 35.13 -0.98 -41.16
CA LEU A 16 34.64 -0.20 -40.04
C LEU A 16 33.66 0.87 -40.54
N PRO A 17 32.51 1.04 -39.87
CA PRO A 17 31.55 2.08 -40.24
C PRO A 17 32.19 3.47 -40.08
N VAL A 18 32.18 4.24 -41.16
CA VAL A 18 32.63 5.64 -41.16
C VAL A 18 31.46 6.51 -40.74
N PHE A 19 31.65 7.33 -39.70
CA PHE A 19 30.63 8.25 -39.19
C PHE A 19 31.19 9.66 -39.10
N THR A 20 30.34 10.63 -39.42
CA THR A 20 30.68 12.05 -39.27
C THR A 20 30.60 12.47 -37.81
N ALA A 21 31.25 13.59 -37.45
CA ALA A 21 31.25 14.11 -36.08
C ALA A 21 29.84 14.51 -35.56
N ALA A 22 28.87 14.70 -36.46
CA ALA A 22 27.47 14.98 -36.13
C ALA A 22 26.62 13.71 -35.97
N GLN A 23 27.08 12.57 -36.50
CA GLN A 23 26.35 11.31 -36.43
C GLN A 23 26.62 10.58 -35.12
N PHE A 24 25.62 9.84 -34.66
CA PHE A 24 25.74 8.95 -33.52
C PHE A 24 25.78 7.50 -34.01
N PHE A 25 26.72 6.71 -33.50
CA PHE A 25 26.71 5.25 -33.66
C PHE A 25 26.20 4.60 -32.38
N LYS A 26 25.52 3.45 -32.51
CA LYS A 26 24.90 2.75 -31.40
C LYS A 26 25.77 1.58 -30.96
N TYR A 27 26.18 1.57 -29.70
CA TYR A 27 26.93 0.48 -29.09
C TYR A 27 26.31 0.11 -27.74
N LEU A 28 25.98 -1.17 -27.55
CA LEU A 28 25.32 -1.70 -26.34
C LEU A 28 24.10 -0.86 -25.92
N GLY A 29 23.30 -0.39 -26.89
CA GLY A 29 22.10 0.40 -26.63
C GLY A 29 22.34 1.86 -26.23
N VAL A 30 23.59 2.33 -26.22
CA VAL A 30 23.98 3.72 -25.98
C VAL A 30 24.46 4.34 -27.28
N GLU A 31 24.11 5.60 -27.51
CA GLU A 31 24.51 6.36 -28.69
C GLU A 31 25.73 7.23 -28.39
N PHE A 32 26.75 7.09 -29.24
CA PHE A 32 28.07 7.70 -29.11
C PHE A 32 28.38 8.56 -30.34
N ASN A 33 29.07 9.68 -30.12
CA ASN A 33 29.72 10.49 -31.13
C ASN A 33 31.18 10.76 -30.72
N PRO A 34 32.05 11.33 -31.58
CA PRO A 34 33.44 11.64 -31.20
C PRO A 34 33.59 12.54 -29.96
N PHE A 35 32.57 13.34 -29.66
CA PHE A 35 32.55 14.25 -28.52
C PHE A 35 31.99 13.63 -27.22
N GLY A 36 31.56 12.36 -27.27
CA GLY A 36 31.05 11.63 -26.12
C GLY A 36 29.70 10.95 -26.37
N ARG A 37 28.83 10.99 -25.36
CA ARG A 37 27.58 10.21 -25.32
C ARG A 37 26.38 11.13 -25.48
N ARG A 38 25.31 10.61 -26.07
CA ARG A 38 24.06 11.36 -26.23
C ARG A 38 23.44 11.72 -24.87
N SER A 39 23.19 13.02 -24.66
CA SER A 39 22.79 13.60 -23.37
C SER A 39 21.27 13.87 -23.23
N ASP A 40 20.46 13.45 -24.19
CA ASP A 40 19.01 13.73 -24.24
C ASP A 40 18.14 12.79 -23.39
N GLN A 41 18.75 12.09 -22.43
CA GLN A 41 18.10 11.11 -21.57
C GLN A 41 16.87 11.68 -20.85
N LEU A 42 16.91 12.96 -20.48
CA LEU A 42 15.79 13.65 -19.84
C LEU A 42 14.62 13.87 -20.81
N ALA A 43 14.90 14.26 -22.05
CA ALA A 43 13.87 14.47 -23.07
C ALA A 43 13.22 13.13 -23.46
N GLY A 44 14.02 12.08 -23.65
CA GLY A 44 13.52 10.74 -23.90
C GLY A 44 12.65 10.20 -22.77
N ALA A 45 13.09 10.37 -21.51
CA ALA A 45 12.30 9.99 -20.34
C ALA A 45 10.99 10.78 -20.24
N ARG A 46 11.02 12.09 -20.52
CA ARG A 46 9.82 12.94 -20.53
C ARG A 46 8.81 12.44 -21.56
N ALA A 47 9.24 12.24 -22.79
CA ALA A 47 8.38 11.78 -23.88
C ALA A 47 7.76 10.41 -23.58
N LEU A 48 8.50 9.49 -22.96
CA LEU A 48 7.99 8.18 -22.55
C LEU A 48 6.96 8.29 -21.41
N LEU A 49 7.23 9.12 -20.40
CA LEU A 49 6.29 9.35 -19.29
C LEU A 49 5.02 10.06 -19.76
N ASP A 50 5.13 11.04 -20.65
CA ASP A 50 3.99 11.76 -21.21
C ASP A 50 3.11 10.82 -22.05
N ARG A 51 3.71 9.93 -22.84
CA ARG A 51 2.97 8.87 -23.55
C ARG A 51 2.25 7.92 -22.59
N ALA A 52 2.91 7.46 -21.54
CA ALA A 52 2.28 6.62 -20.52
C ALA A 52 1.13 7.35 -19.79
N GLY A 53 1.30 8.65 -19.53
CA GLY A 53 0.28 9.50 -18.92
C GLY A 53 -0.95 9.69 -19.81
N LYS A 54 -0.76 9.87 -21.13
CA LYS A 54 -1.84 10.08 -22.11
C LYS A 54 -2.53 8.81 -22.57
N ALA A 55 -1.92 7.63 -22.38
CA ALA A 55 -2.51 6.36 -22.79
C ALA A 55 -3.93 6.16 -22.21
N GLU A 56 -4.83 5.55 -22.97
CA GLU A 56 -6.21 5.23 -22.54
C GLU A 56 -6.25 3.97 -21.66
N LEU A 57 -5.47 3.99 -20.59
CA LEU A 57 -5.34 2.90 -19.62
C LEU A 57 -5.89 3.32 -18.26
N LYS A 58 -6.32 2.33 -17.46
CA LYS A 58 -6.70 2.59 -16.07
C LYS A 58 -5.49 3.12 -15.28
N PRO A 59 -5.68 3.97 -14.25
CA PRO A 59 -4.58 4.52 -13.47
C PRO A 59 -3.64 3.45 -12.90
N GLN A 60 -4.16 2.33 -12.39
CA GLN A 60 -3.34 1.22 -11.90
C GLN A 60 -2.50 0.57 -13.01
N GLN A 61 -3.03 0.47 -14.23
CA GLN A 61 -2.30 -0.08 -15.39
C GLN A 61 -1.20 0.89 -15.84
N LYS A 62 -1.43 2.20 -15.77
CA LYS A 62 -0.38 3.22 -16.03
C LYS A 62 0.75 3.12 -15.01
N MET A 63 0.42 2.94 -13.73
CA MET A 63 1.41 2.74 -12.68
C MET A 63 2.22 1.47 -12.90
N GLU A 64 1.56 0.38 -13.31
CA GLU A 64 2.20 -0.89 -13.67
C GLU A 64 3.14 -0.72 -14.88
N LEU A 65 2.68 -0.01 -15.92
CA LEU A 65 3.47 0.27 -17.12
C LEU A 65 4.77 1.02 -16.78
N ILE A 66 4.66 2.07 -15.97
CA ILE A 66 5.81 2.85 -15.52
C ILE A 66 6.76 1.97 -14.71
N ARG A 67 6.23 1.22 -13.74
CA ARG A 67 7.02 0.43 -12.80
C ARG A 67 7.75 -0.74 -13.47
N THR A 68 7.07 -1.47 -14.33
CA THR A 68 7.54 -2.75 -14.86
C THR A 68 8.33 -2.59 -16.16
N TYR A 69 8.04 -1.55 -16.96
CA TYR A 69 8.67 -1.37 -18.27
C TYR A 69 9.52 -0.11 -18.36
N LEU A 70 9.01 1.05 -17.95
CA LEU A 70 9.75 2.30 -18.10
C LEU A 70 10.91 2.43 -17.12
N LEU A 71 10.70 2.12 -15.85
CA LEU A 71 11.75 2.24 -14.82
C LEU A 71 12.96 1.34 -15.12
N PRO A 72 12.82 0.03 -15.45
CA PRO A 72 13.97 -0.79 -15.83
C PRO A 72 14.67 -0.28 -17.08
N ARG A 73 13.92 0.21 -18.07
CA ARG A 73 14.49 0.82 -19.28
C ARG A 73 15.34 2.05 -18.94
N PHE A 74 14.83 2.95 -18.11
CA PHE A 74 15.59 4.12 -17.66
C PHE A 74 16.82 3.72 -16.86
N LEU A 75 16.69 2.73 -15.97
CA LEU A 75 17.80 2.25 -15.16
C LEU A 75 18.92 1.70 -16.04
N TYR A 76 18.60 0.88 -17.05
CA TYR A 76 19.59 0.35 -17.99
C TYR A 76 20.37 1.48 -18.68
N THR A 77 19.66 2.48 -19.20
CA THR A 77 20.31 3.61 -19.85
C THR A 77 21.17 4.44 -18.88
N LEU A 78 20.77 4.54 -17.61
CA LEU A 78 21.55 5.25 -16.59
C LEU A 78 22.76 4.47 -16.09
N THR A 79 22.74 3.14 -16.11
CA THR A 79 23.89 2.31 -15.68
C THR A 79 24.92 2.13 -16.80
N VAL A 80 24.47 1.87 -18.03
CA VAL A 80 25.37 1.66 -19.19
C VAL A 80 25.80 2.99 -19.82
N GLY A 81 24.91 3.97 -19.82
CA GLY A 81 25.09 5.25 -20.50
C GLY A 81 26.05 6.24 -19.85
N ASN A 82 26.54 6.01 -18.61
CA ASN A 82 27.35 6.96 -17.82
C ASN A 82 26.81 8.40 -17.90
N PRO A 83 25.58 8.62 -17.40
CA PRO A 83 24.87 9.88 -17.55
C PRO A 83 25.55 11.02 -16.76
N LEU A 84 25.23 12.25 -17.14
CA LEU A 84 25.64 13.44 -16.39
C LEU A 84 25.15 13.36 -14.94
N CYS A 85 25.91 13.97 -14.03
CA CYS A 85 25.54 14.09 -12.62
C CYS A 85 24.11 14.63 -12.50
N GLN A 86 23.32 14.06 -11.58
CA GLN A 86 21.90 14.42 -11.31
C GLN A 86 20.87 14.00 -12.36
N THR A 87 21.25 13.43 -13.51
CA THR A 87 20.28 12.96 -14.53
C THR A 87 19.29 11.96 -13.94
N ALA A 88 19.77 10.96 -13.19
CA ALA A 88 18.91 9.96 -12.56
C ALA A 88 17.95 10.60 -11.52
N SER A 89 18.44 11.53 -10.71
CA SER A 89 17.62 12.30 -9.76
C SER A 89 16.54 13.15 -10.46
N ALA A 90 16.86 13.75 -11.60
CA ALA A 90 15.91 14.51 -12.41
C ALA A 90 14.81 13.60 -12.99
N ILE A 91 15.17 12.43 -13.54
CA ILE A 91 14.18 11.45 -14.01
C ILE A 91 13.33 10.93 -12.84
N ASP A 92 13.94 10.65 -11.69
CA ASP A 92 13.21 10.26 -10.48
C ASP A 92 12.16 11.31 -10.08
N LYS A 93 12.48 12.61 -10.14
CA LYS A 93 11.50 13.70 -9.92
C LYS A 93 10.36 13.64 -10.92
N MET A 94 10.66 13.41 -12.21
CA MET A 94 9.67 13.32 -13.28
C MET A 94 8.73 12.13 -13.10
N VAL A 95 9.28 10.96 -12.76
CA VAL A 95 8.48 9.76 -12.46
C VAL A 95 7.55 10.01 -11.29
N ARG A 96 8.04 10.61 -10.19
CA ARG A 96 7.19 10.94 -9.03
C ARG A 96 6.09 11.93 -9.39
N GLN A 97 6.38 12.94 -10.20
CA GLN A 97 5.38 13.90 -10.67
C GLN A 97 4.33 13.22 -11.55
N ALA A 98 4.74 12.40 -12.51
CA ALA A 98 3.84 11.65 -13.38
C ALA A 98 2.92 10.72 -12.57
N ALA A 99 3.46 9.97 -11.61
CA ALA A 99 2.68 9.12 -10.71
C ALA A 99 1.63 9.92 -9.91
N LYS A 100 2.02 11.06 -9.33
CA LYS A 100 1.10 11.92 -8.58
C LYS A 100 0.00 12.52 -9.49
N GLN A 101 0.34 12.89 -10.72
CA GLN A 101 -0.61 13.41 -11.72
C GLN A 101 -1.61 12.35 -12.18
N ILE A 102 -1.14 11.15 -12.54
CA ILE A 102 -1.98 10.01 -12.96
C ILE A 102 -3.00 9.65 -11.88
N LEU A 103 -2.61 9.76 -10.60
CA LEU A 103 -3.45 9.42 -9.46
C LEU A 103 -4.24 10.61 -8.90
N HIS A 104 -4.14 11.79 -9.50
CA HIS A 104 -4.77 13.02 -9.01
C HIS A 104 -4.51 13.28 -7.51
N LEU A 105 -3.26 13.08 -7.09
CA LEU A 105 -2.80 13.29 -5.72
C LEU A 105 -2.14 14.66 -5.58
N PRO A 106 -2.27 15.34 -4.42
CA PRO A 106 -1.58 16.61 -4.21
C PRO A 106 -0.06 16.41 -4.24
N VAL A 107 0.63 17.25 -5.01
CA VAL A 107 2.05 17.08 -5.31
C VAL A 107 2.93 17.22 -4.07
N SER A 108 2.58 18.13 -3.15
CA SER A 108 3.35 18.49 -1.97
C SER A 108 3.13 17.58 -0.76
N THR A 109 1.95 16.98 -0.61
CA THR A 109 1.58 16.27 0.64
C THR A 109 1.91 14.79 0.63
N LEU A 110 2.00 14.14 -0.53
CA LEU A 110 2.35 12.71 -0.61
C LEU A 110 3.84 12.52 -0.33
N SER A 111 4.15 11.68 0.66
CA SER A 111 5.52 11.25 0.94
C SER A 111 6.13 10.57 -0.29
N ASN A 112 7.34 11.00 -0.67
CA ASN A 112 8.05 10.38 -1.78
C ASN A 112 8.45 8.93 -1.44
N ASP A 113 8.67 8.62 -0.16
CA ASP A 113 9.04 7.27 0.26
C ASP A 113 7.90 6.26 0.03
N PHE A 114 6.63 6.68 0.09
CA PHE A 114 5.48 5.82 -0.23
C PHE A 114 5.52 5.29 -1.67
N ILE A 115 5.97 6.11 -2.62
CA ILE A 115 6.08 5.71 -4.04
C ILE A 115 7.10 4.59 -4.21
N TYR A 116 8.20 4.65 -3.44
CA TYR A 116 9.28 3.68 -3.52
C TYR A 116 9.11 2.47 -2.59
N LEU A 117 8.23 2.56 -1.59
CA LEU A 117 7.97 1.48 -0.65
C LEU A 117 7.47 0.23 -1.40
N PRO A 118 7.94 -0.99 -1.05
CA PRO A 118 7.52 -2.21 -1.75
C PRO A 118 6.00 -2.43 -1.70
N LYS A 119 5.46 -3.08 -2.73
CA LYS A 119 4.03 -3.45 -2.80
C LYS A 119 3.59 -4.35 -1.64
N LYS A 120 4.50 -5.22 -1.19
CA LYS A 120 4.29 -6.09 -0.02
C LYS A 120 4.11 -5.32 1.29
N LYS A 121 4.51 -4.04 1.32
CA LYS A 121 4.34 -3.12 2.45
C LYS A 121 3.32 -2.01 2.15
N GLY A 122 2.50 -2.17 1.10
CA GLY A 122 1.46 -1.21 0.75
C GLY A 122 1.89 0.01 -0.06
N GLY A 123 3.15 0.09 -0.52
CA GLY A 123 3.60 1.14 -1.44
C GLY A 123 3.44 0.78 -2.91
N PHE A 124 3.86 1.67 -3.82
CA PHE A 124 3.81 1.39 -5.26
C PHE A 124 4.95 0.53 -5.79
N GLY A 125 6.02 0.35 -5.01
CA GLY A 125 7.16 -0.48 -5.38
C GLY A 125 7.95 0.05 -6.57
N PHE A 126 8.01 1.38 -6.72
CA PHE A 126 8.88 1.99 -7.74
C PHE A 126 10.33 1.86 -7.28
N ILE A 127 11.25 1.72 -8.24
CA ILE A 127 12.68 1.87 -7.96
C ILE A 127 13.06 3.35 -8.00
N SER A 128 13.97 3.78 -7.12
CA SER A 128 14.65 5.07 -7.30
C SER A 128 15.83 4.83 -8.23
N LEU A 129 15.81 5.47 -9.38
CA LEU A 129 16.85 5.33 -10.39
C LEU A 129 18.21 5.78 -9.85
N GLN A 130 18.25 6.88 -9.11
CA GLN A 130 19.49 7.39 -8.51
C GLN A 130 20.05 6.40 -7.49
N GLU A 131 19.25 5.99 -6.50
CA GLU A 131 19.74 5.09 -5.46
C GLU A 131 20.12 3.72 -6.00
N THR A 132 19.34 3.18 -6.94
CA THR A 132 19.65 1.89 -7.55
C THR A 132 20.92 1.96 -8.40
N ALA A 133 21.12 3.01 -9.20
CA ALA A 133 22.35 3.18 -9.98
C ALA A 133 23.58 3.37 -9.09
N ASP A 134 23.46 4.19 -8.03
CA ASP A 134 24.55 4.45 -7.07
C ASP A 134 24.94 3.16 -6.35
N ARG A 135 23.95 2.40 -5.85
CA ARG A 135 24.20 1.11 -5.17
C ARG A 135 24.77 0.05 -6.09
N SER A 136 24.30 -0.04 -7.34
CA SER A 136 24.87 -0.93 -8.34
C SER A 136 26.33 -0.60 -8.63
N THR A 137 26.69 0.69 -8.64
CA THR A 137 28.08 1.14 -8.78
C THR A 137 28.93 0.73 -7.57
N ILE A 138 28.44 0.97 -6.34
CA ILE A 138 29.14 0.55 -5.12
C ILE A 138 29.35 -0.97 -5.11
N ARG A 139 28.32 -1.73 -5.47
CA ARG A 139 28.38 -3.20 -5.53
C ARG A 139 29.34 -3.69 -6.62
N LEU A 140 29.38 -3.04 -7.78
CA LEU A 140 30.34 -3.35 -8.84
C LEU A 140 31.77 -3.16 -8.35
N LEU A 141 32.07 -2.03 -7.69
CA LEU A 141 33.39 -1.77 -7.12
C LEU A 141 33.77 -2.79 -6.05
N LEU A 142 32.80 -3.17 -5.19
CA LEU A 142 33.02 -4.21 -4.20
C LEU A 142 33.39 -5.55 -4.86
N ASN A 143 32.60 -5.99 -5.84
CA ASN A 143 32.85 -7.23 -6.55
C ASN A 143 34.19 -7.22 -7.29
N MET A 144 34.58 -6.08 -7.89
CA MET A 144 35.88 -5.93 -8.56
C MET A 144 37.04 -6.02 -7.55
N SER A 145 36.89 -5.41 -6.37
CA SER A 145 37.91 -5.48 -5.31
C SER A 145 38.12 -6.90 -4.75
N THR A 146 37.09 -7.75 -4.79
CA THR A 146 37.14 -9.13 -4.33
C THR A 146 37.29 -10.15 -5.47
N SER A 147 37.52 -9.70 -6.70
CA SER A 147 37.64 -10.56 -7.88
C SER A 147 38.95 -11.36 -7.84
N SER A 148 38.94 -12.56 -8.43
CA SER A 148 40.16 -13.33 -8.68
C SER A 148 41.05 -12.69 -9.75
N ASP A 149 40.45 -11.93 -10.66
CA ASP A 149 41.16 -11.21 -11.73
C ASP A 149 41.92 -9.99 -11.16
N GLU A 150 43.22 -9.95 -11.42
CA GLU A 150 44.10 -8.85 -11.01
C GLU A 150 43.71 -7.53 -11.68
N ALA A 151 43.35 -7.53 -12.97
CA ALA A 151 42.98 -6.32 -13.68
C ALA A 151 41.73 -5.67 -13.05
N ALA A 152 40.72 -6.46 -12.71
CA ALA A 152 39.53 -5.99 -12.00
C ALA A 152 39.87 -5.36 -10.63
N ARG A 153 40.77 -5.99 -9.86
CA ARG A 153 41.21 -5.45 -8.56
C ARG A 153 41.92 -4.11 -8.72
N CYS A 154 42.88 -4.03 -9.65
CA CYS A 154 43.58 -2.78 -9.95
C CYS A 154 42.61 -1.66 -10.35
N VAL A 155 41.62 -1.94 -11.21
CA VAL A 155 40.61 -0.96 -11.63
C VAL A 155 39.79 -0.44 -10.45
N SER A 156 39.40 -1.31 -9.50
CA SER A 156 38.67 -0.90 -8.30
C SER A 156 39.49 0.04 -7.40
N GLU A 157 40.81 -0.13 -7.38
CA GLU A 157 41.73 0.62 -6.53
C GLU A 157 42.19 1.95 -7.14
N LEU A 158 41.87 2.23 -8.40
CA LEU A 158 42.19 3.53 -9.01
C LEU A 158 41.61 4.70 -8.20
N TRP A 159 42.41 5.75 -8.02
CA TRP A 159 42.06 6.93 -7.21
C TRP A 159 40.65 7.47 -7.49
N PHE A 160 40.28 7.65 -8.76
CA PHE A 160 38.96 8.17 -9.12
C PHE A 160 37.81 7.25 -8.71
N ASN A 161 38.02 5.92 -8.72
CA ASN A 161 37.04 4.94 -8.28
C ASN A 161 36.93 4.89 -6.75
N GLN A 162 38.05 5.07 -6.04
CA GLN A 162 38.03 5.23 -4.58
C GLN A 162 37.28 6.51 -4.15
N VAL A 163 37.54 7.64 -4.81
CA VAL A 163 36.85 8.92 -4.56
C VAL A 163 35.36 8.78 -4.87
N ARG A 164 35.02 8.18 -6.02
CA ARG A 164 33.64 7.91 -6.43
C ARG A 164 32.93 7.01 -5.41
N ARG A 165 33.55 5.91 -4.96
CA ARG A 165 33.04 5.02 -3.91
C ARG A 165 32.72 5.80 -2.64
N SER A 166 33.69 6.52 -2.10
CA SER A 166 33.53 7.27 -0.84
C SER A 166 32.41 8.31 -0.92
N ARG A 167 32.30 9.01 -2.07
CA ARG A 167 31.21 9.94 -2.33
C ARG A 167 29.85 9.23 -2.36
N LEU A 168 29.74 8.14 -3.11
CA LEU A 168 28.47 7.40 -3.25
C LEU A 168 28.03 6.76 -1.93
N MET A 169 28.95 6.18 -1.17
CA MET A 169 28.67 5.62 0.16
C MET A 169 28.10 6.69 1.09
N ARG A 170 28.70 7.88 1.12
CA ARG A 170 28.21 9.03 1.90
C ARG A 170 26.82 9.47 1.46
N CYS A 171 26.60 9.64 0.15
CA CYS A 171 25.31 10.06 -0.39
C CYS A 171 24.19 9.04 -0.12
N GLN A 172 24.51 7.76 -0.09
CA GLN A 172 23.54 6.68 0.10
C GLN A 172 23.41 6.21 1.55
N GLY A 173 24.17 6.80 2.48
CA GLY A 173 24.19 6.39 3.89
C GLY A 173 24.71 4.96 4.11
N VAL A 174 25.61 4.50 3.25
CA VAL A 174 26.26 3.18 3.38
C VAL A 174 27.46 3.35 4.31
N LEU A 175 27.40 2.74 5.50
CA LEU A 175 28.42 2.88 6.54
C LEU A 175 29.64 2.00 6.31
N THR A 176 29.42 0.78 5.82
CA THR A 176 30.45 -0.24 5.63
C THR A 176 30.54 -0.64 4.16
N PHE A 177 31.76 -0.85 3.67
CA PHE A 177 32.00 -1.28 2.28
C PHE A 177 31.90 -2.80 2.15
N ASP A 178 30.70 -3.31 2.37
CA ASP A 178 30.36 -4.72 2.32
C ASP A 178 28.90 -4.90 1.87
N HIS A 179 28.49 -6.15 1.64
CA HIS A 179 27.12 -6.43 1.26
C HIS A 179 26.11 -6.06 2.36
N ALA A 180 26.50 -6.16 3.64
CA ALA A 180 25.63 -5.82 4.77
C ALA A 180 25.34 -4.31 4.85
N GLY A 181 26.34 -3.45 4.67
CA GLY A 181 26.20 -2.00 4.67
C GLY A 181 25.30 -1.51 3.53
N ILE A 182 25.44 -2.10 2.34
CA ILE A 182 24.57 -1.82 1.18
C ILE A 182 23.12 -2.24 1.49
N HIS A 183 22.93 -3.38 2.16
CA HIS A 183 21.60 -3.85 2.57
C HIS A 183 20.97 -2.96 3.65
N ALA A 184 21.73 -2.54 4.67
CA ALA A 184 21.25 -1.69 5.76
C ALA A 184 20.71 -0.34 5.25
N ALA A 185 21.40 0.28 4.28
CA ALA A 185 20.96 1.52 3.65
C ALA A 185 19.59 1.40 2.96
N LYS A 186 19.20 0.20 2.51
CA LYS A 186 17.88 -0.07 1.91
C LYS A 186 16.76 0.04 2.94
N SER A 187 16.97 -0.46 4.15
CA SER A 187 15.99 -0.47 5.24
C SER A 187 15.73 0.91 5.84
N ALA A 188 16.70 1.84 5.77
CA ALA A 188 16.57 3.19 6.32
C ALA A 188 15.41 3.99 5.71
N ARG A 189 15.05 3.75 4.44
CA ARG A 189 13.89 4.41 3.80
C ARG A 189 12.58 4.07 4.51
N GLU A 190 12.41 2.80 4.86
CA GLU A 190 11.17 2.32 5.47
C GLU A 190 10.97 2.99 6.83
N ALA A 191 12.03 3.10 7.62
CA ALA A 191 12.02 3.84 8.89
C ALA A 191 11.62 5.32 8.71
N ARG A 192 12.11 6.00 7.67
CA ARG A 192 11.70 7.39 7.38
C ARG A 192 10.22 7.50 7.03
N PHE A 193 9.69 6.56 6.24
CA PHE A 193 8.26 6.55 5.91
C PHE A 193 7.40 6.31 7.16
N LEU A 194 7.79 5.36 8.00
CA LEU A 194 7.13 5.05 9.28
C LEU A 194 7.07 6.23 10.23
N ALA A 195 8.09 7.09 10.23
CA ALA A 195 8.12 8.32 11.03
C ALA A 195 7.14 9.39 10.52
N THR A 196 6.60 9.26 9.31
CA THR A 196 5.57 10.18 8.79
C THR A 196 4.19 9.79 9.28
N TYR A 197 3.26 10.76 9.34
CA TYR A 197 1.86 10.47 9.64
C TYR A 197 1.19 9.52 8.63
N GLN A 198 1.73 9.40 7.41
CA GLN A 198 1.24 8.51 6.36
C GLN A 198 1.71 7.06 6.58
N GLY A 199 2.72 6.85 7.42
CA GLY A 199 3.19 5.52 7.83
C GLY A 199 2.41 4.92 9.00
N ALA A 200 1.38 5.62 9.52
CA ALA A 200 0.51 5.07 10.54
C ALA A 200 -0.20 3.80 10.03
N GLY A 201 -0.15 2.71 10.81
CA GLY A 201 -0.78 1.43 10.45
C GLY A 201 0.05 0.53 9.51
N ASP A 202 1.27 0.91 9.12
CA ASP A 202 2.13 0.13 8.20
C ASP A 202 2.40 -1.32 8.64
N LYS A 203 2.45 -1.58 9.95
CA LYS A 203 2.61 -2.95 10.49
C LYS A 203 1.57 -3.92 9.93
N GLU A 204 0.31 -3.49 9.86
CA GLU A 204 -0.82 -4.30 9.34
C GLU A 204 -0.77 -4.47 7.81
N PHE A 205 0.10 -3.70 7.15
CA PHE A 205 0.27 -3.68 5.71
C PHE A 205 1.49 -4.46 5.23
N CYS A 206 2.24 -5.08 6.15
CA CYS A 206 3.25 -6.07 5.81
C CYS A 206 2.66 -7.39 5.29
N ASP A 207 1.37 -7.65 5.56
CA ASP A 207 0.66 -8.78 5.00
C ASP A 207 0.32 -8.52 3.52
N TRP A 208 0.72 -9.44 2.64
CA TRP A 208 0.53 -9.29 1.20
C TRP A 208 -0.96 -9.30 0.81
N ARG A 209 -1.83 -9.97 1.59
CA ARG A 209 -3.28 -10.04 1.36
C ARG A 209 -3.91 -8.65 1.48
N SER A 210 -3.41 -7.83 2.40
CA SER A 210 -3.83 -6.44 2.59
C SER A 210 -3.52 -5.53 1.40
N ASN A 211 -2.64 -5.99 0.49
CA ASN A 211 -2.10 -5.20 -0.63
C ASN A 211 -2.54 -5.72 -2.00
N GLY A 212 -3.41 -6.75 -2.07
CA GLY A 212 -3.82 -7.36 -3.33
C GLY A 212 -4.48 -6.39 -4.32
N TRP A 213 -5.14 -5.34 -3.81
CA TRP A 213 -5.77 -4.29 -4.61
C TRP A 213 -4.77 -3.40 -5.38
N ILE A 214 -3.49 -3.36 -4.98
CA ILE A 214 -2.47 -2.49 -5.59
C ILE A 214 -2.08 -2.96 -7.00
N CYS A 215 -2.14 -4.27 -7.26
CA CYS A 215 -1.59 -4.89 -8.46
C CYS A 215 -2.64 -5.47 -9.42
N GLY A 216 -3.93 -5.31 -9.11
CA GLY A 216 -5.00 -6.05 -9.79
C GLY A 216 -6.03 -5.17 -10.48
N ASP A 217 -6.80 -5.79 -11.38
CA ASP A 217 -8.01 -5.21 -11.97
C ASP A 217 -9.24 -5.27 -11.04
N GLY A 218 -9.05 -5.61 -9.76
CA GLY A 218 -10.10 -5.76 -8.77
C GLY A 218 -10.81 -4.45 -8.39
N MET A 219 -10.38 -3.30 -8.91
CA MET A 219 -11.03 -2.00 -8.71
C MET A 219 -11.16 -1.23 -10.03
N THR A 220 -12.21 -0.40 -10.11
CA THR A 220 -12.29 0.64 -11.15
C THR A 220 -11.18 1.68 -10.94
N GLY A 221 -10.79 2.40 -11.99
CA GLY A 221 -9.76 3.43 -11.89
C GLY A 221 -10.10 4.52 -10.85
N HIS A 222 -11.38 4.88 -10.75
CA HIS A 222 -11.87 5.82 -9.75
C HIS A 222 -11.71 5.29 -8.32
N ASN A 223 -12.13 4.05 -8.07
CA ASN A 223 -12.01 3.44 -6.74
C ASN A 223 -10.55 3.22 -6.37
N PHE A 224 -9.69 2.88 -7.32
CA PHE A 224 -8.25 2.77 -7.11
C PHE A 224 -7.63 4.09 -6.64
N ILE A 225 -7.91 5.19 -7.33
CA ILE A 225 -7.42 6.52 -6.93
C ILE A 225 -7.92 6.90 -5.53
N ALA A 226 -9.21 6.66 -5.26
CA ALA A 226 -9.79 6.98 -3.96
C ALA A 226 -9.24 6.07 -2.84
N ALA A 227 -8.97 4.80 -3.13
CA ALA A 227 -8.31 3.86 -2.22
C ALA A 227 -6.89 4.33 -1.88
N VAL A 228 -6.12 4.79 -2.87
CA VAL A 228 -4.80 5.40 -2.62
C VAL A 228 -4.93 6.62 -1.71
N LYS A 229 -5.90 7.51 -1.95
CA LYS A 229 -6.13 8.68 -1.10
C LYS A 229 -6.49 8.31 0.34
N VAL A 230 -7.32 7.29 0.52
CA VAL A 230 -7.68 6.77 1.85
C VAL A 230 -6.45 6.16 2.53
N ARG A 231 -5.68 5.32 1.83
CA ARG A 231 -4.48 4.63 2.33
C ARG A 231 -3.37 5.59 2.75
N THR A 232 -3.22 6.69 2.02
CA THR A 232 -2.18 7.71 2.27
C THR A 232 -2.69 8.86 3.14
N SER A 233 -3.91 8.77 3.68
CA SER A 233 -4.55 9.86 4.44
C SER A 233 -4.59 11.20 3.69
N LEU A 234 -4.74 11.16 2.37
CA LEU A 234 -4.81 12.32 1.47
C LEU A 234 -6.23 12.72 1.06
N VAL A 235 -7.24 12.10 1.67
CA VAL A 235 -8.62 12.58 1.56
C VAL A 235 -8.72 13.97 2.21
N PRO A 236 -9.36 14.95 1.56
CA PRO A 236 -9.40 16.35 2.03
C PRO A 236 -10.39 16.54 3.21
N THR A 237 -10.16 15.81 4.30
CA THR A 237 -10.88 16.03 5.56
C THR A 237 -10.38 17.32 6.21
N ARG A 238 -11.18 17.94 7.09
CA ARG A 238 -10.77 19.20 7.77
C ARG A 238 -9.46 19.04 8.53
N LEU A 239 -9.22 17.91 9.22
CA LEU A 239 -7.93 17.65 9.87
C LEU A 239 -6.76 17.58 8.88
N GLN A 240 -6.97 17.05 7.68
CA GLN A 240 -5.92 16.96 6.68
C GLN A 240 -5.67 18.30 5.98
N THR A 241 -6.72 19.05 5.65
CA THR A 241 -6.62 20.36 4.98
C THR A 241 -6.08 21.45 5.90
N LEU A 242 -6.41 21.39 7.19
CA LEU A 242 -5.95 22.36 8.20
C LEU A 242 -4.71 21.87 8.96
N ARG A 243 -4.07 20.79 8.50
CA ARG A 243 -2.85 20.25 9.11
C ARG A 243 -1.78 21.35 9.20
N GLY A 244 -1.27 21.58 10.40
CA GLY A 244 -0.25 22.61 10.68
C GLY A 244 -0.77 24.05 10.59
N ARG A 245 -2.10 24.26 10.54
CA ARG A 245 -2.74 25.58 10.48
C ARG A 245 -3.84 25.78 11.53
N ALA A 246 -4.35 24.71 12.10
CA ALA A 246 -5.36 24.74 13.15
C ALA A 246 -4.74 24.42 14.51
N GLU A 247 -5.15 25.16 15.53
CA GLU A 247 -4.79 24.92 16.92
C GLU A 247 -5.52 23.68 17.48
N PRO A 248 -4.96 23.00 18.49
CA PRO A 248 -5.67 21.96 19.22
C PRO A 248 -7.02 22.46 19.74
N GLY A 249 -8.11 21.78 19.38
CA GLY A 249 -9.48 22.17 19.80
C GLY A 249 -10.15 23.20 18.90
N ASP A 250 -9.53 23.62 17.78
CA ASP A 250 -10.16 24.53 16.81
C ASP A 250 -11.47 23.96 16.27
N GLN A 251 -12.56 24.72 16.41
CA GLN A 251 -13.89 24.36 15.92
C GLN A 251 -13.90 24.11 14.40
N LYS A 252 -12.97 24.69 13.64
CA LYS A 252 -12.81 24.46 12.20
C LYS A 252 -12.41 23.04 11.85
N VAL A 253 -11.78 22.29 12.77
CA VAL A 253 -11.43 20.88 12.52
C VAL A 253 -12.60 19.92 12.77
N LEU A 254 -13.70 20.38 13.37
CA LEU A 254 -14.87 19.53 13.64
C LEU A 254 -15.49 18.95 12.38
N CYS A 255 -16.09 17.77 12.50
CA CYS A 255 -16.80 17.11 11.42
C CYS A 255 -17.86 18.03 10.79
N ARG A 256 -17.78 18.24 9.46
CA ARG A 256 -18.71 19.11 8.73
C ARG A 256 -20.17 18.64 8.75
N LYS A 257 -20.43 17.40 9.21
CA LYS A 257 -21.75 16.79 9.23
C LYS A 257 -22.32 16.66 10.64
N CYS A 258 -21.62 15.98 11.54
CA CYS A 258 -22.11 15.75 12.90
C CYS A 258 -21.32 16.49 13.98
N GLY A 259 -20.28 17.25 13.63
CA GLY A 259 -19.35 17.86 14.57
C GLY A 259 -20.02 18.82 15.56
N ALA A 260 -21.07 19.53 15.13
CA ALA A 260 -21.86 20.40 16.00
C ALA A 260 -22.52 19.67 17.18
N VAL A 261 -22.84 18.39 17.01
CA VAL A 261 -23.47 17.56 18.05
C VAL A 261 -22.44 16.69 18.75
N SER A 262 -21.53 16.07 17.98
CA SER A 262 -20.61 15.06 18.52
C SER A 262 -19.31 15.64 19.06
N GLY A 263 -19.00 16.92 18.78
CA GLY A 263 -17.70 17.53 19.11
C GLY A 263 -16.49 16.84 18.44
N ALA A 264 -16.73 15.94 17.48
CA ALA A 264 -15.69 15.08 16.93
C ALA A 264 -14.97 15.76 15.76
N PRO A 265 -13.63 15.66 15.67
CA PRO A 265 -12.88 16.21 14.56
C PRO A 265 -13.06 15.38 13.27
N GLU A 266 -13.02 16.06 12.12
CA GLU A 266 -13.15 15.43 10.81
C GLU A 266 -11.86 14.71 10.40
N SER A 267 -11.73 13.47 10.88
CA SER A 267 -10.72 12.51 10.43
C SER A 267 -11.37 11.41 9.59
N LEU A 268 -10.55 10.71 8.82
CA LEU A 268 -10.97 9.46 8.19
C LEU A 268 -11.40 8.40 9.21
N ILE A 269 -10.78 8.37 10.40
CA ILE A 269 -11.17 7.50 11.51
C ILE A 269 -12.60 7.82 11.92
N HIS A 270 -12.90 9.08 12.22
CA HIS A 270 -14.24 9.51 12.60
C HIS A 270 -15.26 9.18 11.50
N ILE A 271 -14.99 9.59 10.25
CA ILE A 271 -15.88 9.36 9.11
C ILE A 271 -16.20 7.88 8.95
N SER A 272 -15.20 7.00 9.07
CA SER A 272 -15.35 5.57 8.76
C SER A 272 -15.75 4.69 9.94
N GLN A 273 -15.72 5.19 11.18
CA GLN A 273 -15.97 4.38 12.38
C GLN A 273 -17.11 4.90 13.25
N ASN A 274 -17.22 6.22 13.43
CA ASN A 274 -18.02 6.81 14.50
C ASN A 274 -18.97 7.92 14.05
N CYS A 275 -18.92 8.35 12.79
CA CYS A 275 -19.73 9.46 12.32
C CYS A 275 -21.20 9.07 12.21
N ALA A 276 -22.07 9.79 12.94
CA ALA A 276 -23.51 9.54 12.92
C ALA A 276 -24.12 9.68 11.51
N PHE A 277 -23.53 10.53 10.66
CA PHE A 277 -23.99 10.73 9.28
C PHE A 277 -23.69 9.54 8.37
N THR A 278 -22.61 8.78 8.63
CA THR A 278 -22.22 7.61 7.85
C THR A 278 -22.59 6.29 8.53
N GLY A 279 -23.27 6.33 9.68
CA GLY A 279 -23.59 5.16 10.50
C GLY A 279 -24.20 4.00 9.71
N GLY A 280 -25.18 4.28 8.85
CA GLY A 280 -25.79 3.25 7.99
C GLY A 280 -24.80 2.60 7.01
N LEU A 281 -23.83 3.36 6.48
CA LEU A 281 -22.79 2.85 5.58
C LEU A 281 -21.72 2.05 6.33
N ILE A 282 -21.45 2.41 7.59
CA ILE A 282 -20.55 1.65 8.47
C ILE A 282 -21.14 0.26 8.71
N VAL A 283 -22.43 0.20 9.05
CA VAL A 283 -23.16 -1.07 9.22
C VAL A 283 -23.22 -1.84 7.90
N ARG A 284 -23.48 -1.19 6.78
CA ARG A 284 -23.49 -1.84 5.46
C ARG A 284 -22.14 -2.48 5.12
N ARG A 285 -21.02 -1.78 5.34
CA ARG A 285 -19.67 -2.34 5.13
C ARG A 285 -19.46 -3.62 5.94
N HIS A 286 -19.85 -3.60 7.21
CA HIS A 286 -19.79 -4.78 8.07
C HIS A 286 -20.63 -5.92 7.51
N ASN A 287 -21.88 -5.65 7.15
CA ASN A 287 -22.82 -6.66 6.68
C ASN A 287 -22.40 -7.26 5.33
N ASP A 288 -21.78 -6.49 4.43
CA ASP A 288 -21.26 -7.01 3.17
C ASP A 288 -20.13 -8.04 3.39
N ILE A 289 -19.24 -7.79 4.38
CA ILE A 289 -18.20 -8.75 4.78
C ILE A 289 -18.82 -9.98 5.43
N LEU A 290 -19.76 -9.76 6.35
CA LEU A 290 -20.48 -10.83 7.03
C LEU A 290 -21.19 -11.74 6.04
N GLN A 291 -21.90 -11.18 5.06
CA GLN A 291 -22.59 -11.93 4.02
C GLN A 291 -21.64 -12.81 3.21
N LYS A 292 -20.43 -12.31 2.88
CA LYS A 292 -19.41 -13.12 2.21
C LYS A 292 -18.89 -14.25 3.09
N LEU A 293 -18.72 -14.02 4.38
CA LEU A 293 -18.34 -15.07 5.31
C LEU A 293 -19.45 -16.12 5.44
N MET A 294 -20.72 -15.72 5.52
CA MET A 294 -21.87 -16.64 5.54
C MET A 294 -21.90 -17.54 4.31
N GLN A 295 -21.80 -16.97 3.10
CA GLN A 295 -21.75 -17.73 1.84
C GLN A 295 -20.61 -18.77 1.84
N SER A 296 -19.45 -18.38 2.37
CA SER A 296 -18.31 -19.28 2.46
C SER A 296 -18.48 -20.34 3.55
N ALA A 297 -19.22 -20.06 4.63
CA ALA A 297 -19.47 -21.01 5.71
C ALA A 297 -20.47 -22.08 5.26
N GLU A 298 -21.56 -21.67 4.61
CA GLU A 298 -22.55 -22.58 4.03
C GLU A 298 -21.90 -23.51 3.00
N ALA A 299 -21.06 -22.96 2.11
CA ALA A 299 -20.32 -23.74 1.12
C ALA A 299 -19.32 -24.74 1.75
N SER A 300 -18.84 -24.46 2.96
CA SER A 300 -17.99 -25.36 3.75
C SER A 300 -18.78 -26.33 4.64
N GLY A 301 -20.12 -26.36 4.54
CA GLY A 301 -20.98 -27.30 5.25
C GLY A 301 -21.36 -26.88 6.68
N PHE A 302 -21.14 -25.63 7.06
CA PHE A 302 -21.56 -25.13 8.38
C PHE A 302 -23.08 -24.88 8.39
N HIS A 303 -23.75 -25.32 9.46
CA HIS A 303 -25.08 -24.81 9.79
C HIS A 303 -24.94 -23.44 10.46
N LEU A 304 -25.69 -22.47 9.95
CA LEU A 304 -25.53 -21.05 10.22
C LEU A 304 -26.79 -20.52 10.91
N VAL A 305 -26.61 -19.83 12.03
CA VAL A 305 -27.63 -18.96 12.61
C VAL A 305 -27.11 -17.53 12.58
N HIS A 306 -27.76 -16.68 11.78
CA HIS A 306 -27.42 -15.26 11.64
C HIS A 306 -28.04 -14.45 12.77
N GLU A 307 -27.23 -13.61 13.40
CA GLU A 307 -27.64 -12.65 14.43
C GLU A 307 -28.49 -13.24 15.58
N PRO A 308 -28.12 -14.39 16.18
CA PRO A 308 -28.94 -15.03 17.21
C PRO A 308 -29.03 -14.15 18.46
N VAL A 309 -30.20 -14.17 19.10
CA VAL A 309 -30.41 -13.48 20.38
C VAL A 309 -30.25 -14.50 21.50
N ILE A 310 -29.15 -14.39 22.24
CA ILE A 310 -28.82 -15.31 23.33
C ILE A 310 -28.91 -14.54 24.65
N ARG A 311 -29.81 -14.95 25.54
CA ARG A 311 -29.99 -14.35 26.87
C ARG A 311 -29.22 -15.15 27.91
N LEU A 312 -28.46 -14.46 28.74
CA LEU A 312 -27.72 -15.03 29.86
C LEU A 312 -28.00 -14.17 31.10
N GLY A 313 -28.91 -14.63 31.96
CA GLY A 313 -29.45 -13.81 33.05
C GLY A 313 -30.19 -12.59 32.49
N GLU A 314 -29.81 -11.40 32.98
CA GLU A 314 -30.35 -10.12 32.52
C GLU A 314 -29.65 -9.56 31.27
N GLU A 315 -28.51 -10.13 30.88
CA GLU A 315 -27.76 -9.68 29.72
C GLU A 315 -28.24 -10.34 28.44
N THR A 316 -28.38 -9.55 27.38
CA THR A 316 -28.70 -10.03 26.03
C THR A 316 -27.50 -9.88 25.11
N PHE A 317 -27.10 -10.99 24.49
CA PHE A 317 -26.02 -11.05 23.51
C PHE A 317 -26.59 -11.25 22.12
N LYS A 318 -25.96 -10.57 21.17
CA LYS A 318 -26.24 -10.70 19.75
C LYS A 318 -24.90 -10.80 19.00
N PRO A 319 -24.28 -11.99 18.95
CA PRO A 319 -23.15 -12.22 18.05
C PRO A 319 -23.61 -12.18 16.59
N ASP A 320 -22.69 -12.00 15.65
CA ASP A 320 -23.04 -11.93 14.23
C ASP A 320 -23.44 -13.31 13.69
N LEU A 321 -22.67 -14.36 14.00
CA LEU A 321 -22.96 -15.74 13.58
C LEU A 321 -22.79 -16.71 14.74
N LEU A 322 -23.64 -17.74 14.73
CA LEU A 322 -23.42 -19.00 15.45
C LEU A 322 -23.32 -20.10 14.40
N LEU A 323 -22.13 -20.69 14.29
CA LEU A 323 -21.81 -21.72 13.32
C LEU A 323 -21.76 -23.08 14.01
N THR A 324 -22.32 -24.11 13.38
CA THR A 324 -22.34 -25.49 13.90
C THR A 324 -21.87 -26.47 12.83
N THR A 325 -20.95 -27.36 13.19
CA THR A 325 -20.42 -28.44 12.36
C THR A 325 -20.22 -29.69 13.20
N GLY A 326 -20.93 -30.77 12.86
CA GLY A 326 -20.92 -31.99 13.66
C GLY A 326 -21.37 -31.72 15.10
N GLU A 327 -20.54 -32.11 16.07
CA GLU A 327 -20.80 -31.91 17.51
C GLU A 327 -20.18 -30.63 18.09
N SER A 328 -19.70 -29.73 17.23
CA SER A 328 -19.02 -28.49 17.62
C SER A 328 -19.81 -27.27 17.18
N CYS A 329 -19.99 -26.31 18.09
CA CYS A 329 -20.54 -25.00 17.76
C CYS A 329 -19.53 -23.89 18.08
N SER A 330 -19.61 -22.77 17.38
CA SER A 330 -18.75 -21.63 17.65
C SER A 330 -19.43 -20.32 17.30
N VAL A 331 -19.23 -19.33 18.17
CA VAL A 331 -19.62 -17.95 17.87
C VAL A 331 -18.53 -17.31 17.00
N LEU A 332 -18.95 -16.69 15.89
CA LEU A 332 -18.08 -15.88 15.05
C LEU A 332 -18.63 -14.47 14.96
N ASP A 333 -17.77 -13.49 15.24
CA ASP A 333 -18.13 -12.08 15.17
C ASP A 333 -17.14 -11.29 14.30
N VAL A 334 -17.66 -10.36 13.51
CA VAL A 334 -16.92 -9.60 12.51
C VAL A 334 -16.65 -8.20 13.03
N ALA A 335 -15.46 -7.68 12.76
CA ALA A 335 -15.13 -6.30 13.09
C ALA A 335 -14.35 -5.62 11.97
N VAL A 336 -14.66 -4.35 11.72
CA VAL A 336 -13.98 -3.51 10.74
C VAL A 336 -13.38 -2.25 11.37
N PRO A 337 -12.43 -2.38 12.32
CA PRO A 337 -11.82 -1.25 13.01
C PRO A 337 -10.91 -0.45 12.07
N TRP A 338 -10.54 0.76 12.48
CA TRP A 338 -9.48 1.51 11.83
C TRP A 338 -8.11 1.01 12.27
N GLU A 339 -7.20 0.77 11.32
CA GLU A 339 -5.87 0.26 11.59
C GLU A 339 -5.00 1.33 12.27
N THR A 340 -4.61 1.02 13.51
CA THR A 340 -3.53 1.66 14.26
C THR A 340 -2.61 0.57 14.83
N THR A 341 -1.51 0.97 15.46
CA THR A 341 -0.35 0.12 15.83
C THR A 341 -0.69 -1.20 16.57
N ASP A 342 -1.84 -1.33 17.24
CA ASP A 342 -2.29 -2.58 17.90
C ASP A 342 -3.82 -2.84 17.78
N SER A 343 -4.48 -2.21 16.80
CA SER A 343 -5.95 -2.17 16.76
C SER A 343 -6.62 -3.51 16.40
N LEU A 344 -6.05 -4.30 15.50
CA LEU A 344 -6.74 -5.47 14.92
C LEU A 344 -6.72 -6.66 15.87
N ASN A 345 -5.53 -7.02 16.36
CA ASN A 345 -5.33 -8.11 17.31
C ASN A 345 -6.08 -7.86 18.62
N ARG A 346 -6.04 -6.61 19.13
CA ARG A 346 -6.79 -6.23 20.32
C ARG A 346 -8.30 -6.40 20.12
N ARG A 347 -8.83 -5.90 18.99
CA ARG A 347 -10.26 -6.02 18.68
C ARG A 347 -10.71 -7.47 18.55
N HIS A 348 -9.89 -8.31 17.94
CA HIS A 348 -10.11 -9.75 17.84
C HIS A 348 -10.26 -10.39 19.23
N MET A 349 -9.29 -10.17 20.11
CA MET A 349 -9.33 -10.70 21.48
C MET A 349 -10.52 -10.19 22.29
N GLU A 350 -10.86 -8.90 22.18
CA GLU A 350 -12.02 -8.31 22.86
C GLU A 350 -13.34 -8.99 22.44
N LYS A 351 -13.52 -9.27 21.14
CA LYS A 351 -14.71 -9.96 20.62
C LYS A 351 -14.75 -11.42 21.08
N CYS A 352 -13.64 -12.16 21.01
CA CYS A 352 -13.58 -13.54 21.50
C CYS A 352 -13.93 -13.65 22.99
N ARG A 353 -13.33 -12.77 23.82
CA ARG A 353 -13.59 -12.72 25.26
C ARG A 353 -15.04 -12.36 25.59
N LYS A 354 -15.65 -11.45 24.83
CA LYS A 354 -17.05 -11.03 25.04
C LYS A 354 -18.04 -12.20 24.99
N TYR A 355 -17.81 -13.17 24.10
CA TYR A 355 -18.72 -14.28 23.84
C TYR A 355 -18.30 -15.60 24.50
N GLU A 356 -17.18 -15.64 25.21
CA GLU A 356 -16.67 -16.85 25.87
C GLU A 356 -17.67 -17.41 26.89
N ARG A 357 -18.37 -16.52 27.59
CA ARG A 357 -19.46 -16.85 28.54
C ARG A 357 -20.71 -17.45 27.91
N LEU A 358 -20.82 -17.50 26.57
CA LEU A 358 -22.00 -18.06 25.90
C LEU A 358 -21.97 -19.58 25.75
N ARG A 359 -20.91 -20.24 26.22
CA ARG A 359 -20.70 -21.69 26.08
C ARG A 359 -21.94 -22.53 26.36
N GLU A 360 -22.51 -22.40 27.55
CA GLU A 360 -23.65 -23.23 27.95
C GLU A 360 -24.90 -22.94 27.12
N ALA A 361 -25.19 -21.66 26.88
CA ALA A 361 -26.37 -21.24 26.13
C ALA A 361 -26.27 -21.64 24.64
N ALA A 362 -25.10 -21.48 24.04
CA ALA A 362 -24.84 -21.86 22.65
C ALA A 362 -24.91 -23.39 22.45
N CYS A 363 -24.32 -24.17 23.36
CA CYS A 363 -24.42 -25.64 23.33
C CYS A 363 -25.86 -26.12 23.50
N LYS A 364 -26.66 -25.52 24.39
CA LYS A 364 -28.09 -25.83 24.54
C LYS A 364 -28.89 -25.54 23.27
N LEU A 365 -28.63 -24.41 22.61
CA LEU A 365 -29.31 -24.00 21.38
C LEU A 365 -28.98 -24.89 20.19
N THR A 366 -27.73 -25.32 20.06
CA THR A 366 -27.23 -26.07 18.89
C THR A 366 -27.17 -27.59 19.11
N ARG A 367 -27.35 -28.05 20.36
CA ARG A 367 -27.11 -29.43 20.81
C ARG A 367 -25.67 -29.92 20.60
N ALA A 368 -24.72 -29.00 20.41
CA ALA A 368 -23.31 -29.31 20.28
C ALA A 368 -22.66 -29.61 21.65
N LYS A 369 -21.64 -30.47 21.66
CA LYS A 369 -20.87 -30.84 22.86
C LYS A 369 -19.71 -29.88 23.14
N THR A 370 -19.13 -29.31 22.09
CA THR A 370 -18.01 -28.37 22.22
C THR A 370 -18.40 -26.97 21.77
N PHE A 371 -17.72 -25.97 22.34
CA PHE A 371 -17.95 -24.56 22.06
C PHE A 371 -16.63 -23.84 21.84
N GLY A 372 -16.58 -23.03 20.78
CA GLY A 372 -15.47 -22.12 20.49
C GLY A 372 -15.93 -20.67 20.33
N THR A 373 -15.00 -19.75 20.49
CA THR A 373 -15.17 -18.35 20.11
C THR A 373 -14.15 -17.96 19.05
N GLY A 374 -14.62 -17.19 18.08
CA GLY A 374 -13.82 -16.70 16.98
C GLY A 374 -14.22 -15.27 16.62
N ALA A 375 -13.29 -14.58 15.97
CA ALA A 375 -13.58 -13.32 15.33
C ALA A 375 -12.85 -13.23 13.97
N VAL A 376 -13.47 -12.53 13.03
CA VAL A 376 -12.83 -12.11 11.78
C VAL A 376 -12.72 -10.59 11.79
N VAL A 377 -11.49 -10.10 11.93
CA VAL A 377 -11.19 -8.67 11.97
C VAL A 377 -10.46 -8.28 10.69
N VAL A 378 -11.09 -7.41 9.91
CA VAL A 378 -10.49 -6.84 8.69
C VAL A 378 -10.48 -5.34 8.87
N GLY A 379 -9.32 -4.70 8.76
CA GLY A 379 -9.23 -3.27 8.97
C GLY A 379 -9.92 -2.44 7.86
N ALA A 380 -10.29 -1.21 8.19
CA ALA A 380 -10.99 -0.30 7.28
C ALA A 380 -10.14 0.13 6.07
N TRP A 381 -8.81 0.09 6.18
CA TRP A 381 -7.84 0.22 5.10
C TRP A 381 -7.55 -1.09 4.37
N GLY A 382 -8.22 -2.19 4.73
CA GLY A 382 -8.05 -3.51 4.13
C GLY A 382 -6.96 -4.36 4.79
N GLY A 383 -6.51 -4.02 6.00
CA GLY A 383 -5.57 -4.83 6.78
C GLY A 383 -6.16 -6.19 7.18
N TRP A 384 -5.43 -7.28 6.96
CA TRP A 384 -5.79 -8.60 7.46
C TRP A 384 -5.21 -8.83 8.86
N CYS A 385 -6.06 -9.16 9.84
CA CYS A 385 -5.60 -9.54 11.17
C CYS A 385 -5.00 -10.96 11.15
N SER A 386 -3.78 -11.13 11.64
CA SER A 386 -3.11 -12.45 11.67
C SER A 386 -3.88 -13.48 12.52
N ARG A 387 -4.56 -13.05 13.59
CA ARG A 387 -5.40 -13.91 14.43
C ARG A 387 -6.64 -14.46 13.73
N ASN A 388 -7.03 -13.90 12.58
CA ASN A 388 -8.10 -14.49 11.78
C ASN A 388 -7.73 -15.91 11.34
N ASP A 389 -6.46 -16.13 10.97
CA ASP A 389 -5.98 -17.45 10.55
C ASP A 389 -6.03 -18.46 11.71
N GLU A 390 -5.78 -18.01 12.95
CA GLU A 390 -5.97 -18.83 14.15
C GLU A 390 -7.44 -19.22 14.35
N THR A 391 -8.36 -18.28 14.18
CA THR A 391 -9.81 -18.53 14.28
C THR A 391 -10.26 -19.54 13.21
N LEU A 392 -9.90 -19.31 11.95
CA LEU A 392 -10.28 -20.20 10.85
C LEU A 392 -9.73 -21.62 11.06
N LYS A 393 -8.47 -21.74 11.50
CA LYS A 393 -7.87 -23.03 11.82
C LYS A 393 -8.57 -23.75 12.97
N LYS A 394 -8.94 -23.04 14.04
CA LYS A 394 -9.67 -23.62 15.19
C LYS A 394 -11.05 -24.16 14.82
N MET A 395 -11.70 -23.54 13.83
CA MET A 395 -13.02 -23.94 13.35
C MET A 395 -12.97 -24.97 12.23
N ASP A 396 -11.77 -25.43 11.83
CA ASP A 396 -11.55 -26.27 10.65
C ASP A 396 -12.15 -25.68 9.37
N TRP A 397 -12.13 -24.35 9.26
CA TRP A 397 -12.72 -23.63 8.15
C TRP A 397 -11.66 -23.22 7.13
N SER A 398 -11.58 -23.97 6.03
CA SER A 398 -10.62 -23.72 4.95
C SER A 398 -11.11 -22.64 3.98
N ILE A 399 -10.48 -21.46 4.06
CA ILE A 399 -10.71 -20.34 3.14
C ILE A 399 -9.44 -20.07 2.33
N SER A 400 -9.56 -19.97 1.01
CA SER A 400 -8.42 -19.69 0.13
C SER A 400 -7.80 -18.30 0.39
N GLU A 401 -6.49 -18.17 0.19
CA GLU A 401 -5.79 -16.87 0.34
C GLU A 401 -6.33 -15.79 -0.61
N LYS A 402 -6.80 -16.20 -1.80
CA LYS A 402 -7.48 -15.29 -2.75
C LYS A 402 -8.78 -14.74 -2.16
N TYR A 403 -9.54 -15.57 -1.45
CA TYR A 403 -10.77 -15.13 -0.79
C TYR A 403 -10.49 -14.15 0.35
N LYS A 404 -9.46 -14.42 1.17
CA LYS A 404 -9.01 -13.47 2.22
C LYS A 404 -8.64 -12.11 1.63
N THR A 405 -7.93 -12.11 0.49
CA THR A 405 -7.57 -10.90 -0.26
C THR A 405 -8.81 -10.14 -0.77
N ILE A 406 -9.86 -10.86 -1.20
CA ILE A 406 -11.13 -10.25 -1.62
C ILE A 406 -11.81 -9.56 -0.43
N LEU A 407 -11.83 -10.19 0.76
CA LEU A 407 -12.40 -9.56 1.96
C LEU A 407 -11.68 -8.26 2.33
N CYS A 408 -10.34 -8.25 2.30
CA CYS A 408 -9.52 -7.05 2.49
C CYS A 408 -9.86 -5.94 1.47
N THR A 409 -9.93 -6.31 0.19
CA THR A 409 -10.23 -5.39 -0.91
C THR A 409 -11.63 -4.81 -0.76
N MET A 410 -12.60 -5.64 -0.41
CA MET A 410 -13.99 -5.23 -0.20
C MET A 410 -14.12 -4.29 0.99
N ALA A 411 -13.45 -4.57 2.11
CA ALA A 411 -13.44 -3.68 3.27
C ALA A 411 -12.93 -2.27 2.90
N LEU A 412 -11.81 -2.20 2.18
CA LEU A 412 -11.25 -0.94 1.68
C LEU A 412 -12.18 -0.25 0.69
N GLU A 413 -12.75 -0.98 -0.28
CA GLU A 413 -13.65 -0.42 -1.28
C GLU A 413 -14.91 0.17 -0.64
N ARG A 414 -15.51 -0.51 0.33
CA ARG A 414 -16.66 0.01 1.07
C ARG A 414 -16.28 1.21 1.93
N THR A 415 -15.08 1.24 2.52
CA THR A 415 -14.55 2.44 3.18
C THR A 415 -14.42 3.61 2.20
N VAL A 416 -13.92 3.36 0.98
CA VAL A 416 -13.82 4.37 -0.08
C VAL A 416 -15.19 4.89 -0.50
N GLN A 417 -16.16 4.01 -0.71
CA GLN A 417 -17.54 4.40 -1.07
C GLN A 417 -18.16 5.26 0.03
N LEU A 418 -17.99 4.85 1.30
CA LEU A 418 -18.44 5.59 2.46
C LEU A 418 -17.82 6.99 2.52
N VAL A 419 -16.50 7.10 2.38
CA VAL A 419 -15.79 8.38 2.40
C VAL A 419 -16.22 9.27 1.23
N ASN A 420 -16.31 8.73 0.03
CA ASN A 420 -16.78 9.47 -1.14
C ASN A 420 -18.21 9.99 -0.94
N TRP A 421 -19.09 9.15 -0.38
CA TRP A 421 -20.46 9.55 -0.06
C TRP A 421 -20.48 10.67 0.98
N PHE A 422 -19.68 10.58 2.05
CA PHE A 422 -19.56 11.65 3.05
C PHE A 422 -19.10 12.97 2.42
N MET A 423 -18.14 12.92 1.49
CA MET A 423 -17.58 14.11 0.86
C MET A 423 -18.51 14.77 -0.16
N ARG A 424 -19.34 13.98 -0.86
CA ARG A 424 -20.26 14.49 -1.90
C ARG A 424 -21.64 14.87 -1.38
N SER A 425 -22.11 14.20 -0.33
CA SER A 425 -23.49 14.35 0.12
C SER A 425 -23.69 15.67 0.85
N THR A 426 -24.85 16.30 0.66
CA THR A 426 -25.32 17.42 1.49
C THR A 426 -25.98 16.88 2.77
N THR A 427 -26.12 17.71 3.80
CA THR A 427 -26.73 17.30 5.09
C THR A 427 -28.19 16.83 4.93
N ALA A 428 -28.88 17.23 3.88
CA ALA A 428 -30.25 16.83 3.56
C ALA A 428 -30.41 15.34 3.22
N LEU A 429 -29.34 14.65 2.80
CA LEU A 429 -29.35 13.25 2.36
C LEU A 429 -28.97 12.26 3.47
N ALA A 430 -29.00 12.66 4.75
CA ALA A 430 -28.67 11.77 5.85
C ALA A 430 -29.59 10.54 5.85
N LEU A 431 -29.03 9.36 5.60
CA LEU A 431 -29.70 8.09 5.89
C LEU A 431 -29.83 8.01 7.41
N ARG A 432 -31.01 8.38 7.93
CA ARG A 432 -31.31 8.27 9.36
C ARG A 432 -31.27 6.78 9.72
N ALA A 433 -30.28 6.39 10.52
CA ALA A 433 -30.34 5.13 11.23
C ALA A 433 -31.49 5.24 12.23
N ASP A 434 -32.40 4.26 12.20
CA ASP A 434 -33.50 4.17 13.14
C ASP A 434 -32.92 4.03 14.55
N ARG A 435 -33.14 5.05 15.39
CA ARG A 435 -32.65 5.08 16.76
C ARG A 435 -33.43 4.04 17.57
N ARG A 436 -32.91 2.82 17.70
CA ARG A 436 -33.32 1.96 18.82
C ARG A 436 -32.74 2.57 20.10
N GLY A 437 -33.58 3.34 20.78
CA GLY A 437 -33.25 4.07 21.99
C GLY A 437 -32.77 3.17 23.12
N ARG A 438 -31.60 3.50 23.66
CA ARG A 438 -31.32 3.35 25.08
C ARG A 438 -31.44 4.75 25.66
N HIS A 439 -32.44 4.95 26.52
CA HIS A 439 -32.63 6.00 27.53
C HIS A 439 -34.13 6.31 27.66
N ALA A 440 -34.82 5.52 28.47
CA ALA A 440 -36.07 5.90 29.10
C ALA A 440 -36.19 5.10 30.41
N GLN A 441 -35.55 5.60 31.47
CA GLN A 441 -35.87 5.29 32.87
C GLN A 441 -35.06 6.22 33.77
N GLN A 442 -35.57 7.45 33.94
CA GLN A 442 -35.41 8.28 35.14
C GLN A 442 -36.14 9.60 34.91
N ALA A 443 -37.41 9.66 35.32
CA ALA A 443 -38.13 10.84 35.78
C ALA A 443 -39.62 10.46 35.92
N ASN A 444 -40.01 10.00 37.10
CA ASN A 444 -41.32 10.24 37.70
C ASN A 444 -41.30 9.70 39.14
N ARG A 445 -40.76 10.53 40.03
CA ARG A 445 -41.07 10.55 41.45
C ARG A 445 -41.20 12.02 41.84
N THR A 446 -42.42 12.53 41.68
CA THR A 446 -43.11 13.52 42.52
C THR A 446 -44.59 13.32 42.26
#